data_AF-A0A7S0MCU4-F1
#
_entry.id   AF-A0A7S0MCU4-F1
#
_cell.length_a   1.000
_cell.length_b   1.000
_cell.length_c   1.000
_cell.angle_alpha   90.00
_cell.angle_beta   90.00
_cell.angle_gamma   90.00
#
_symmetry.space_group_name_H-M   'P 1'
#
loop_
_entity.id
_entity.type
_entity.pdbx_description
1 polymer ?
#
loop_
_entity_poly.entity_id
_entity_poly.type
_entity_poly.pdbx_seq_one_letter_code
_entity_poly.pdbx_strand_id
1 'polypeptide(L)'
;GVPWMEAGRLGSKLFTFASDSASSLSVGRTDGRVTLLTNSYQPVTISMRTTVCDGVTTYTSISVSTNLLPSTDGDVDVGDATGLALKPVMVGSNVQVPVFLRSDGLLKSFEILLFVDSNHLTVTGCAVGIDWLGAFTCTINDPI
;
A
#
# COMPACT_ATOMS: atom_id res chain seq x y z
N GLY A 1 46.62 37.26 -11.23
CA GLY A 1 46.08 35.93 -11.51
C GLY A 1 45.57 35.35 -10.22
N VAL A 2 44.25 35.38 -10.03
CA VAL A 2 43.58 34.71 -8.91
C VAL A 2 43.23 33.31 -9.42
N PRO A 3 43.63 32.22 -8.74
CA PRO A 3 43.24 30.90 -9.17
C PRO A 3 41.76 30.73 -8.88
N TRP A 4 41.00 30.57 -9.96
CA TRP A 4 39.65 30.06 -9.94
C TRP A 4 39.65 28.76 -9.14
N MET A 5 39.13 28.79 -7.91
CA MET A 5 38.53 27.58 -7.36
C MET A 5 37.33 27.32 -8.24
N GLU A 6 37.47 26.37 -9.15
CA GLU A 6 36.33 25.67 -9.71
C GLU A 6 35.49 25.24 -8.50
N ALA A 7 34.35 25.89 -8.31
CA ALA A 7 33.26 25.32 -7.55
C ALA A 7 32.88 24.06 -8.33
N GLY A 8 33.58 22.96 -8.00
CA GLY A 8 33.38 21.66 -8.59
C GLY A 8 31.90 21.40 -8.59
N ARG A 9 31.36 21.22 -9.79
CA ARG A 9 29.98 20.84 -10.09
C ARG A 9 29.31 20.19 -8.88
N LEU A 10 28.54 20.97 -8.12
CA LEU A 10 27.42 20.43 -7.35
C LEU A 10 26.35 20.02 -8.36
N GLY A 11 26.64 18.99 -9.15
CA GLY A 11 25.63 18.18 -9.83
C GLY A 11 24.96 17.23 -8.82
N SER A 12 24.77 17.71 -7.59
CA SER A 12 24.50 16.89 -6.42
C SER A 12 23.07 16.42 -6.45
N LYS A 13 22.92 15.12 -6.71
CA LYS A 13 21.85 14.31 -6.14
C LYS A 13 22.05 14.31 -4.62
N LEU A 14 21.60 15.39 -3.97
CA LEU A 14 21.78 15.66 -2.53
C LEU A 14 21.10 14.60 -1.66
N PHE A 15 20.05 13.99 -2.18
CA PHE A 15 19.28 12.96 -1.51
C PHE A 15 19.35 11.65 -2.29
N THR A 16 19.43 10.56 -1.55
CA THR A 16 19.27 9.20 -2.06
C THR A 16 18.11 8.53 -1.35
N PHE A 17 17.18 7.97 -2.13
CA PHE A 17 15.99 7.29 -1.63
C PHE A 17 16.08 5.78 -1.88
N ALA A 18 15.48 5.00 -0.98
CA ALA A 18 15.34 3.55 -1.09
C ALA A 18 14.03 3.07 -0.47
N SER A 19 13.50 1.95 -0.97
CA SER A 19 12.34 1.24 -0.41
C SER A 19 12.82 -0.07 0.21
N ASP A 20 12.19 -0.52 1.29
CA ASP A 20 12.39 -1.87 1.86
C ASP A 20 11.62 -2.97 1.09
N SER A 21 10.67 -2.60 0.23
CA SER A 21 9.96 -3.51 -0.67
C SER A 21 9.92 -2.96 -2.09
N ALA A 22 10.78 -3.53 -2.95
CA ALA A 22 10.81 -3.17 -4.38
C ALA A 22 9.68 -3.82 -5.19
N SER A 23 9.01 -4.85 -4.65
CA SER A 23 7.84 -5.48 -5.30
C SER A 23 6.56 -4.71 -5.06
N SER A 24 6.42 -4.02 -3.91
CA SER A 24 5.21 -3.27 -3.57
C SER A 24 5.29 -1.79 -3.95
N LEU A 25 6.50 -1.21 -3.97
CA LEU A 25 6.71 0.22 -4.19
C LEU A 25 8.05 0.49 -4.87
N SER A 26 8.04 1.30 -5.93
CA SER A 26 9.26 1.89 -6.48
C SER A 26 9.43 3.32 -5.98
N VAL A 27 10.67 3.70 -5.71
CA VAL A 27 11.04 5.08 -5.37
C VAL A 27 12.18 5.52 -6.26
N GLY A 28 12.01 6.66 -6.92
CA GLY A 28 13.05 7.27 -7.73
C GLY A 28 14.22 7.68 -6.85
N ARG A 29 15.40 7.11 -7.14
CA ARG A 29 16.56 7.16 -6.24
C ARG A 29 17.02 8.58 -5.90
N THR A 30 16.68 9.57 -6.72
CA THR A 30 17.27 10.92 -6.64
C THR A 30 16.26 12.06 -6.67
N ASP A 31 15.01 11.77 -7.04
CA ASP A 31 13.88 12.70 -7.04
C ASP A 31 12.81 12.32 -6.00
N GLY A 32 12.92 11.12 -5.40
CA GLY A 32 11.99 10.63 -4.40
C GLY A 32 10.60 10.30 -4.96
N ARG A 33 10.44 10.19 -6.28
CA ARG A 33 9.13 9.92 -6.89
C ARG A 33 8.68 8.51 -6.56
N VAL A 34 7.55 8.37 -5.89
CA VAL A 34 6.99 7.10 -5.45
C VAL A 34 5.94 6.60 -6.43
N THR A 35 6.02 5.33 -6.81
CA THR A 35 4.98 4.62 -7.57
C THR A 35 4.64 3.33 -6.85
N LEU A 36 3.37 3.14 -6.50
CA LEU A 36 2.86 1.88 -5.97
C LEU A 36 2.82 0.84 -7.09
N LEU A 37 3.26 -0.38 -6.79
CA LEU A 37 3.34 -1.47 -7.77
C LEU A 37 2.35 -2.59 -7.44
N THR A 38 2.20 -2.93 -6.16
CA THR A 38 1.25 -3.95 -5.69
C THR A 38 0.67 -3.56 -4.34
N ASN A 39 -0.45 -4.20 -3.98
CA ASN A 39 -0.96 -4.20 -2.62
C ASN A 39 0.02 -4.87 -1.65
N SER A 40 0.08 -4.37 -0.42
CA SER A 40 0.86 -4.93 0.67
C SER A 40 0.07 -4.83 1.97
N TYR A 41 0.00 -5.94 2.70
CA TYR A 41 -0.63 -5.98 4.02
C TYR A 41 0.22 -5.29 5.10
N GLN A 42 1.51 -5.02 4.83
CA GLN A 42 2.39 -4.27 5.72
C GLN A 42 2.75 -2.91 5.11
N PRO A 43 2.89 -1.85 5.93
CA PRO A 43 3.46 -0.58 5.47
C PRO A 43 4.86 -0.79 4.90
N VAL A 44 5.14 -0.13 3.79
CA VAL A 44 6.45 -0.12 3.12
C VAL A 44 7.24 1.09 3.61
N THR A 45 8.49 0.88 3.99
CA THR A 45 9.37 1.95 4.49
C THR A 45 10.18 2.54 3.35
N ILE A 46 10.04 3.86 3.16
CA ILE A 46 10.93 4.63 2.30
C ILE A 46 11.98 5.31 3.18
N SER A 47 13.25 5.06 2.89
CA SER A 47 14.39 5.68 3.55
C SER A 47 15.02 6.74 2.65
N MET A 48 15.40 7.88 3.24
CA MET A 48 16.17 8.94 2.59
C MET A 48 17.51 9.10 3.31
N ARG A 49 18.59 9.26 2.53
CA ARG A 49 19.92 9.57 3.04
C ARG A 49 20.50 10.78 2.31
N THR A 50 21.17 11.65 3.04
CA THR A 50 21.95 12.77 2.50
C THR A 50 23.30 12.87 3.19
N THR A 51 24.32 13.24 2.45
CA THR A 51 25.64 13.54 2.98
C THR A 51 25.86 15.04 2.84
N VAL A 52 25.99 15.72 3.98
CA VAL A 52 26.27 17.15 4.04
C VAL A 52 27.77 17.41 3.95
N CYS A 53 28.17 18.66 3.66
CA CYS A 53 29.54 19.05 3.30
C CYS A 53 30.61 18.76 4.38
N ASP A 54 30.19 18.47 5.61
CA ASP A 54 31.04 18.04 6.74
C ASP A 54 31.26 16.52 6.80
N GLY A 55 30.75 15.77 5.82
CA GLY A 55 30.84 14.30 5.77
C GLY A 55 29.82 13.60 6.66
N VAL A 56 28.94 14.35 7.36
CA VAL A 56 27.89 13.77 8.18
C VAL A 56 26.79 13.21 7.27
N THR A 57 26.44 11.94 7.49
CA THR A 57 25.31 11.31 6.79
C THR A 57 24.08 11.36 7.68
N THR A 58 23.04 12.03 7.21
CA THR A 58 21.72 12.05 7.87
C THR A 58 20.80 11.04 7.22
N TYR A 59 20.00 10.36 8.02
CA TYR A 59 18.99 9.40 7.57
C TYR A 59 17.62 9.78 8.14
N THR A 60 16.57 9.56 7.36
CA THR A 60 15.18 9.61 7.83
C THR A 60 14.38 8.55 7.06
N SER A 61 13.24 8.16 7.61
CA SER A 61 12.31 7.26 6.93
C SER A 61 10.85 7.69 7.12
N ILE A 62 10.01 7.23 6.19
CA ILE A 62 8.55 7.30 6.29
C ILE A 62 7.98 5.92 5.98
N SER A 63 6.81 5.62 6.53
CA SER A 63 6.05 4.41 6.20
C SER A 63 4.87 4.79 5.32
N VAL A 64 4.64 4.01 4.27
CA VAL A 64 3.59 4.23 3.27
C VAL A 64 2.77 2.95 3.12
N SER A 65 1.45 3.06 3.18
CA SER A 65 0.55 1.96 2.85
C SER A 65 0.44 1.81 1.34
N THR A 66 0.60 0.59 0.83
CA THR A 66 0.42 0.32 -0.60
C THR A 66 -0.95 -0.32 -0.80
N ASN A 67 -1.85 0.50 -1.37
CA ASN A 67 -3.22 0.12 -1.63
C ASN A 67 -3.64 0.68 -2.99
N LEU A 68 -3.88 -0.24 -3.91
CA LEU A 68 -4.15 -0.06 -5.33
C LEU A 68 -5.50 -0.70 -5.62
N LEU A 69 -6.32 0.06 -6.34
CA LEU A 69 -7.53 -0.46 -6.92
C LEU A 69 -7.23 -1.66 -7.83
N PRO A 70 -8.07 -2.71 -7.81
CA PRO A 70 -7.99 -3.84 -8.72
C PRO A 70 -7.93 -3.36 -10.18
N SER A 71 -6.88 -3.74 -10.90
CA SER A 71 -6.63 -3.24 -12.25
C SER A 71 -6.55 -4.34 -13.31
N THR A 72 -6.12 -5.54 -12.90
CA THR A 72 -6.08 -6.75 -13.73
C THR A 72 -7.21 -7.73 -13.42
N ASP A 73 -7.57 -8.56 -14.39
CA ASP A 73 -8.56 -9.64 -14.21
C ASP A 73 -8.10 -10.58 -13.09
N GLY A 74 -9.00 -10.82 -12.13
CA GLY A 74 -8.71 -11.62 -10.93
C GLY A 74 -8.09 -10.83 -9.77
N ASP A 75 -7.79 -9.54 -9.93
CA ASP A 75 -7.32 -8.72 -8.81
C ASP A 75 -8.41 -8.57 -7.75
N VAL A 76 -7.99 -8.72 -6.49
CA VAL A 76 -8.83 -8.50 -5.31
C VAL A 76 -8.24 -7.39 -4.45
N ASP A 77 -9.12 -6.55 -3.90
CA ASP A 77 -8.77 -5.51 -2.94
C ASP A 77 -9.80 -5.46 -1.80
N VAL A 78 -9.37 -4.97 -0.64
CA VAL A 78 -10.17 -4.92 0.58
C VAL A 78 -10.05 -3.53 1.20
N GLY A 79 -11.20 -2.93 1.48
CA GLY A 79 -11.29 -1.67 2.20
C GLY A 79 -11.33 -0.46 1.28
N ASP A 80 -10.82 0.67 1.77
CA ASP A 80 -10.79 1.92 1.02
C ASP A 80 -9.98 1.79 -0.28
N ALA A 81 -10.41 2.50 -1.33
CA ALA A 81 -9.75 2.51 -2.64
C ALA A 81 -8.30 3.05 -2.64
N THR A 82 -7.93 3.81 -1.60
CA THR A 82 -6.62 4.47 -1.49
C THR A 82 -6.23 4.64 -0.04
N GLY A 83 -4.93 4.55 0.25
CA GLY A 83 -4.39 4.76 1.59
C GLY A 83 -4.50 3.52 2.47
N LEU A 84 -4.94 3.67 3.72
CA LEU A 84 -5.18 2.53 4.60
C LEU A 84 -6.45 1.79 4.16
N ALA A 85 -6.36 0.47 4.00
CA ALA A 85 -7.52 -0.39 3.72
C ALA A 85 -8.67 -0.15 4.72
N LEU A 86 -8.35 -0.07 6.01
CA LEU A 86 -9.29 0.32 7.04
C LEU A 86 -8.83 1.62 7.70
N LYS A 87 -9.60 2.70 7.52
CA LYS A 87 -9.37 3.95 8.26
C LYS A 87 -9.57 3.75 9.76
N PRO A 88 -8.93 4.59 10.60
CA PRO A 88 -9.18 4.59 12.04
C PRO A 88 -10.67 4.76 12.33
N VAL A 89 -11.23 3.84 13.12
CA VAL A 89 -12.61 3.87 13.60
C VAL A 89 -12.65 3.84 15.12
N MET A 90 -13.73 4.31 15.72
CA MET A 90 -13.91 4.21 17.17
C MET A 90 -14.17 2.76 17.59
N VAL A 91 -13.56 2.36 18.70
CA VAL A 91 -13.83 1.06 19.32
C VAL A 91 -15.32 0.94 19.67
N GLY A 92 -15.92 -0.19 19.33
CA GLY A 92 -17.35 -0.47 19.53
C GLY A 92 -18.27 0.04 18.42
N SER A 93 -17.74 0.75 17.41
CA SER A 93 -18.50 1.10 16.22
C SER A 93 -18.56 -0.05 15.21
N ASN A 94 -19.65 -0.14 14.46
CA ASN A 94 -19.76 -1.05 13.32
C ASN A 94 -19.17 -0.38 12.09
N VAL A 95 -18.33 -1.10 11.34
CA VAL A 95 -17.75 -0.65 10.09
C VAL A 95 -18.06 -1.64 8.97
N GLN A 96 -18.35 -1.12 7.78
CA GLN A 96 -18.45 -1.92 6.57
C GLN A 96 -17.12 -1.83 5.83
N VAL A 97 -16.52 -2.99 5.54
CA VAL A 97 -15.28 -3.08 4.78
C VAL A 97 -15.63 -3.62 3.40
N PRO A 98 -15.63 -2.79 2.35
CA PRO A 98 -15.92 -3.27 1.01
C PRO A 98 -14.82 -4.20 0.52
N VAL A 99 -15.18 -5.15 -0.33
CA VAL A 99 -14.25 -6.05 -1.00
C VAL A 99 -14.51 -5.91 -2.49
N PHE A 100 -13.45 -5.61 -3.23
CA PHE A 100 -13.52 -5.39 -4.67
C PHE A 100 -12.82 -6.55 -5.37
N LEU A 101 -13.47 -7.11 -6.38
CA LEU A 101 -12.90 -8.09 -7.29
C LEU A 101 -13.04 -7.52 -8.69
N ARG A 102 -11.94 -7.46 -9.44
CA ARG A 102 -12.00 -7.10 -10.86
C ARG A 102 -12.10 -8.37 -11.70
N SER A 103 -13.03 -8.36 -12.64
CA SER A 103 -12.99 -9.30 -13.76
C SER A 103 -13.28 -8.63 -15.08
N ASP A 104 -12.60 -9.08 -16.13
CA ASP A 104 -12.81 -8.64 -17.51
C ASP A 104 -14.01 -9.35 -18.16
N GLY A 105 -14.55 -10.40 -17.54
CA GLY A 105 -15.68 -11.17 -18.03
C GLY A 105 -16.74 -11.45 -16.98
N LEU A 106 -17.76 -12.22 -17.37
CA LEU A 106 -18.78 -12.68 -16.43
C LEU A 106 -18.19 -13.72 -15.47
N LEU A 107 -18.00 -13.33 -14.21
CA LEU A 107 -17.65 -14.24 -13.12
C LEU A 107 -18.79 -15.25 -12.91
N LYS A 108 -18.47 -16.54 -13.03
CA LYS A 108 -19.43 -17.64 -12.79
C LYS A 108 -19.47 -18.08 -11.34
N SER A 109 -18.30 -18.16 -10.72
CA SER A 109 -18.09 -18.62 -9.35
C SER A 109 -16.72 -18.15 -8.88
N PHE A 110 -16.62 -17.80 -7.60
CA PHE A 110 -15.36 -17.50 -6.94
C PHE A 110 -15.51 -17.72 -5.43
N GLU A 111 -14.39 -17.76 -4.73
CA GLU A 111 -14.32 -17.84 -3.27
C GLU A 111 -13.37 -16.74 -2.79
N ILE A 112 -13.75 -16.04 -1.71
CA ILE A 112 -12.91 -15.02 -1.08
C ILE A 112 -12.68 -15.44 0.36
N LEU A 113 -11.41 -15.65 0.72
CA LEU A 113 -11.01 -15.92 2.09
C LEU A 113 -10.46 -14.63 2.69
N LEU A 114 -11.08 -14.18 3.79
CA LEU A 114 -10.64 -13.00 4.54
C LEU A 114 -10.16 -13.40 5.92
N PHE A 115 -8.95 -12.98 6.25
CA PHE A 115 -8.38 -13.16 7.58
C PHE A 115 -8.49 -11.86 8.36
N VAL A 116 -9.02 -11.96 9.57
CA VAL A 116 -9.24 -10.82 10.46
C VAL A 116 -8.62 -11.14 11.81
N ASP A 117 -7.88 -10.18 12.38
CA ASP A 117 -7.39 -10.30 13.75
C ASP A 117 -8.54 -10.11 14.74
N SER A 118 -8.93 -11.20 15.40
CA SER A 118 -10.04 -11.25 16.34
C SER A 118 -9.83 -10.43 17.62
N ASN A 119 -8.59 -9.99 17.90
CA ASN A 119 -8.32 -9.07 19.00
C ASN A 119 -8.76 -7.63 18.68
N HIS A 120 -8.94 -7.31 17.40
CA HIS A 120 -9.24 -5.96 16.93
C HIS A 120 -10.63 -5.84 16.30
N LEU A 121 -11.10 -6.89 15.61
CA LEU A 121 -12.33 -6.87 14.85
C LEU A 121 -13.12 -8.15 15.07
N THR A 122 -14.45 -8.01 15.11
CA THR A 122 -15.38 -9.15 15.10
C THR A 122 -16.24 -9.04 13.85
N VAL A 123 -16.20 -10.06 13.01
CA VAL A 123 -17.03 -10.12 11.80
C VAL A 123 -18.46 -10.49 12.21
N THR A 124 -19.41 -9.59 11.93
CA THR A 124 -20.82 -9.78 12.32
C THR A 124 -21.71 -10.21 11.16
N GLY A 125 -21.23 -10.11 9.92
CA GLY A 125 -22.02 -10.34 8.72
C GLY A 125 -21.20 -10.11 7.46
N CYS A 126 -21.62 -10.70 6.35
CA CYS A 126 -21.16 -10.32 5.03
C CYS A 126 -22.33 -10.33 4.03
N ALA A 127 -22.24 -9.46 3.04
CA ALA A 127 -23.27 -9.24 2.03
C ALA A 127 -22.59 -8.94 0.69
N VAL A 128 -23.30 -9.19 -0.39
CA VAL A 128 -22.84 -8.87 -1.75
C VAL A 128 -23.31 -7.50 -2.18
N GLY A 129 -22.50 -6.85 -3.01
CA GLY A 129 -22.88 -5.63 -3.72
C GLY A 129 -23.92 -5.91 -4.81
N ILE A 130 -24.53 -4.84 -5.31
CA ILE A 130 -25.57 -4.91 -6.36
C ILE A 130 -25.08 -5.54 -7.67
N ASP A 131 -23.76 -5.54 -7.90
CA ASP A 131 -23.13 -6.04 -9.11
C ASP A 131 -23.05 -7.58 -9.16
N TRP A 132 -23.28 -8.27 -8.04
CA TRP A 132 -23.33 -9.73 -8.00
C TRP A 132 -24.76 -10.24 -8.12
N LEU A 133 -25.07 -10.86 -9.27
CA LEU A 133 -26.39 -11.42 -9.56
C LEU A 133 -26.50 -12.93 -9.23
N GLY A 134 -25.39 -13.56 -8.82
CA GLY A 134 -25.33 -14.98 -8.51
C GLY A 134 -25.83 -15.31 -7.10
N ALA A 135 -25.90 -16.61 -6.80
CA ALA A 135 -26.08 -17.05 -5.42
C ALA A 135 -24.88 -16.62 -4.56
N PHE A 136 -25.13 -16.33 -3.28
CA PHE A 136 -24.09 -15.93 -2.33
C PHE A 136 -24.27 -16.67 -1.02
N THR A 137 -23.16 -17.16 -0.48
CA THR A 137 -23.08 -17.79 0.83
C THR A 137 -22.03 -17.06 1.64
N CYS A 138 -22.41 -16.61 2.83
CA CYS A 138 -21.50 -16.02 3.81
C CYS A 138 -21.19 -17.06 4.90
N THR A 139 -19.94 -17.50 4.99
CA THR A 139 -19.45 -18.29 6.13
C THR A 139 -18.54 -17.41 6.98
N ILE A 140 -18.89 -17.26 8.26
CA ILE A 140 -18.08 -16.51 9.23
C ILE A 140 -17.51 -17.54 10.20
N ASN A 141 -16.19 -17.55 10.38
CA ASN A 141 -15.45 -18.50 11.22
C ASN A 141 -15.51 -19.97 10.74
N ASP A 142 -15.11 -20.24 9.49
CA ASP A 142 -15.06 -21.59 8.91
C ASP A 142 -13.70 -21.85 8.21
N PRO A 143 -12.95 -22.94 8.51
CA PRO A 143 -13.24 -23.93 9.54
C PRO A 143 -12.76 -23.49 10.93
N ILE A 144 -13.37 -24.11 11.92
CA ILE A 144 -12.96 -24.10 13.32
C ILE A 144 -11.70 -24.95 13.50
#